data_AF-A0A971EFX8-F1
#
_entry.id   AF-A0A971EFX8-F1
#
_cell.length_a   1.000
_cell.length_b   1.000
_cell.length_c   1.000
_cell.angle_alpha   90.00
_cell.angle_beta   90.00
_cell.angle_gamma   90.00
#
_symmetry.space_group_name_H-M   'P 1'
#
loop_
_entity.id
_entity.type
_entity.pdbx_description
1 polymer ?
#
loop_
_entity_poly.entity_id
_entity_poly.type
_entity_poly.pdbx_seq_one_letter_code
_entity_poly.pdbx_strand_id
1 'polypeptide(L)'
;KRGDMMDIDDIIDILSVELLGVVPEDEMIIVSTNKGEPAVLDNNSRAGGAYRRIARRIMGEEVPLFQGDEAGNLVERFKKMIKLAR
;
A
#
# COMPACT_ATOMS: atom_id res chain seq x y z
N LYS A 1 14.98 -3.12 -8.38
CA LYS A 1 14.72 -3.25 -6.93
C LYS A 1 15.91 -3.98 -6.34
N ARG A 2 16.72 -3.34 -5.48
CA ARG A 2 17.87 -4.00 -4.81
C ARG A 2 17.33 -5.17 -3.99
N GLY A 3 17.92 -6.35 -4.14
CA GLY A 3 17.42 -7.63 -3.61
C GLY A 3 17.52 -7.81 -2.09
N ASP A 4 17.23 -6.75 -1.30
CA ASP A 4 17.29 -6.78 0.16
C ASP A 4 15.90 -6.83 0.82
N MET A 5 14.81 -6.74 0.05
CA MET A 5 13.45 -6.88 0.58
C MET A 5 12.84 -8.21 0.11
N MET A 6 12.44 -9.03 1.08
CA MET A 6 11.67 -10.25 0.89
C MET A 6 10.30 -9.89 0.28
N ASP A 7 9.81 -10.72 -0.65
CA ASP A 7 8.49 -10.53 -1.21
C ASP A 7 7.42 -10.76 -0.14
N ILE A 8 6.28 -10.09 -0.26
CA ILE A 8 5.16 -10.26 0.66
C ILE A 8 4.66 -11.71 0.61
N ASP A 9 4.64 -12.30 -0.59
CA ASP A 9 4.23 -13.69 -0.80
C ASP A 9 5.17 -14.66 -0.04
N ASP A 10 6.49 -14.44 -0.10
CA ASP A 10 7.47 -15.24 0.66
C ASP A 10 7.26 -15.12 2.18
N ILE A 11 6.96 -13.91 2.69
CA ILE A 11 6.69 -13.68 4.11
C ILE A 11 5.46 -14.46 4.56
N ILE A 12 4.39 -14.43 3.76
CA ILE A 12 3.14 -15.15 4.04
C ILE A 12 3.39 -16.66 4.06
N ASP A 13 4.11 -17.18 3.06
CA ASP A 13 4.41 -18.61 2.95
C ASP A 13 5.24 -19.10 4.14
N ILE A 14 6.24 -18.34 4.59
CA ILE A 14 7.10 -18.71 5.72
C ILE A 14 6.33 -18.65 7.04
N LEU A 15 5.59 -17.55 7.28
CA LEU A 15 4.95 -17.32 8.57
C LEU A 15 3.61 -18.07 8.71
N SER A 16 2.97 -18.43 7.60
CA SER A 16 1.66 -19.11 7.58
C SER A 16 0.59 -18.39 8.41
N VAL A 17 0.57 -17.05 8.34
CA VAL A 17 -0.39 -16.18 9.03
C VAL A 17 -1.19 -15.35 8.04
N GLU A 18 -2.38 -14.92 8.46
CA GLU A 18 -3.20 -14.02 7.66
C GLU A 18 -2.57 -12.62 7.58
N LEU A 19 -2.40 -12.12 6.35
CA LEU A 19 -1.97 -10.75 6.12
C LEU A 19 -3.12 -9.77 6.41
N LEU A 20 -2.98 -8.98 7.47
CA LEU A 20 -3.92 -7.90 7.80
C LEU A 20 -3.75 -6.65 6.91
N GLY A 21 -2.54 -6.37 6.44
CA GLY A 21 -2.28 -5.22 5.59
C GLY A 21 -0.81 -4.88 5.45
N VAL A 22 -0.51 -4.05 4.47
CA VAL A 22 0.84 -3.58 4.15
C VAL A 22 0.86 -2.06 4.26
N VAL A 23 1.82 -1.54 5.03
CA VAL A 23 2.05 -0.10 5.18
C VAL A 23 3.20 0.28 4.24
N PRO A 24 2.97 1.11 3.20
CA PRO A 24 4.04 1.55 2.31
C PRO A 24 4.93 2.57 3.02
N GLU A 25 6.15 2.73 2.50
CA GLU A 25 7.00 3.88 2.85
C GLU A 25 6.30 5.19 2.47
N ASP A 26 6.34 6.17 3.37
CA ASP A 26 5.60 7.41 3.26
C ASP A 26 6.34 8.55 3.98
N GLU A 27 6.75 9.58 3.23
CA GLU A 27 7.42 10.77 3.77
C GLU A 27 6.56 11.52 4.80
N MET A 28 5.24 11.37 4.74
CA MET A 28 4.32 12.00 5.68
C MET A 28 4.52 11.50 7.11
N ILE A 29 5.13 10.33 7.33
CA ILE A 29 5.49 9.83 8.66
C ILE A 29 6.56 10.72 9.32
N ILE A 30 7.52 11.20 8.55
CA ILE A 30 8.57 12.09 9.06
C ILE A 30 7.95 13.45 9.42
N VAL A 31 7.12 13.98 8.52
CA VAL A 31 6.41 15.26 8.73
C VAL A 31 5.50 15.19 9.95
N SER A 32 4.71 14.12 10.08
CA SER A 32 3.75 13.91 11.17
C SER A 32 4.45 13.83 12.53
N THR A 33 5.59 13.13 12.58
CA THR A 33 6.41 13.00 13.79
C THR A 33 6.92 14.36 14.27
N ASN A 34 7.40 15.21 13.35
CA ASN A 34 7.91 16.54 13.69
C ASN A 34 6.80 17.54 14.06
N LYS A 35 5.60 17.39 13.49
CA LYS A 35 4.43 18.24 13.81
C LYS A 35 3.72 17.82 15.10
N GLY A 36 3.90 16.59 15.57
CA GLY A 36 3.15 16.04 16.71
C GLY A 36 1.70 15.67 16.36
N GLU A 37 1.36 15.58 15.08
CA GLU A 37 0.03 15.19 14.59
C GLU A 37 0.14 13.84 13.88
N PRO A 38 -0.69 12.83 14.20
CA PRO A 38 -0.58 11.51 13.57
C PRO A 38 -0.85 11.52 12.05
N ALA A 39 -0.02 10.81 11.26
CA ALA A 39 -0.17 10.68 9.81
C ALA A 39 -1.52 10.09 9.38
N VAL A 40 -2.18 9.31 10.24
CA VAL A 40 -3.51 8.73 10.00
C VAL A 40 -4.62 9.77 9.89
N LEU A 41 -4.39 11.01 10.34
CA LEU A 41 -5.33 12.12 10.17
C LEU A 41 -5.22 12.78 8.79
N ASP A 42 -4.09 12.58 8.09
CA ASP A 42 -3.90 13.09 6.74
C ASP A 42 -4.50 12.14 5.70
N ASN A 43 -5.32 12.68 4.80
CA ASN A 43 -5.91 11.92 3.70
C ASN A 43 -4.92 11.69 2.56
N ASN A 44 -3.86 12.50 2.45
CA ASN A 44 -2.80 12.35 1.46
C ASN A 44 -1.72 11.36 1.89
N SER A 45 -1.66 11.00 3.18
CA SER A 45 -0.72 9.99 3.67
C SER A 45 -1.14 8.59 3.19
N ARG A 46 -0.26 7.96 2.40
CA ARG A 46 -0.42 6.57 1.94
C ARG A 46 -0.38 5.61 3.12
N ALA A 47 0.52 5.85 4.07
CA ALA A 47 0.62 5.10 5.32
C ALA A 47 -0.63 5.31 6.17
N GLY A 48 -1.12 6.54 6.30
CA GLY A 48 -2.39 6.85 6.97
C GLY A 48 -3.57 6.08 6.39
N GLY A 49 -3.68 6.03 5.05
CA GLY A 49 -4.68 5.22 4.37
C GLY A 49 -4.54 3.71 4.65
N ALA A 50 -3.32 3.19 4.69
CA ALA A 50 -3.05 1.80 5.03
C ALA A 50 -3.45 1.47 6.49
N TYR A 51 -3.07 2.32 7.46
CA TYR A 51 -3.45 2.15 8.86
C TYR A 51 -4.96 2.14 9.05
N ARG A 52 -5.71 3.03 8.38
CA ARG A 52 -7.17 3.04 8.45
C ARG A 52 -7.80 1.73 7.95
N ARG A 53 -7.28 1.15 6.86
CA ARG A 53 -7.76 -0.15 6.36
C ARG A 53 -7.45 -1.29 7.32
N ILE A 54 -6.23 -1.33 7.87
CA ILE A 54 -5.83 -2.33 8.86
C ILE A 54 -6.73 -2.26 10.09
N ALA A 55 -6.98 -1.05 10.61
CA ALA A 55 -7.88 -0.86 11.74
C ALA A 55 -9.30 -1.39 11.46
N ARG A 56 -9.86 -1.10 10.28
CA ARG A 56 -11.18 -1.64 9.86
C ARG A 56 -11.20 -3.16 9.78
N ARG A 57 -10.14 -3.79 9.26
CA ARG A 57 -10.01 -5.26 9.23
C ARG A 57 -9.92 -5.87 10.63
N ILE A 58 -9.18 -5.23 11.55
CA ILE A 58 -9.14 -5.63 12.97
C ILE A 58 -10.54 -5.55 13.60
N MET A 59 -11.35 -4.57 13.19
CA MET A 59 -12.75 -4.43 13.60
C MET A 59 -13.71 -5.43 12.92
N GLY A 60 -13.20 -6.34 12.08
CA GLY A 60 -13.97 -7.38 11.40
C GLY A 60 -14.58 -6.94 10.06
N GLU A 61 -14.22 -5.78 9.53
CA GLU A 61 -14.69 -5.34 8.22
C GLU A 61 -13.89 -6.00 7.09
N GLU A 62 -14.59 -6.47 6.05
CA GLU A 62 -13.97 -6.95 4.82
C GLU A 62 -13.51 -5.77 3.95
N VAL A 63 -12.25 -5.37 4.11
CA VAL A 63 -11.62 -4.29 3.34
C VAL A 63 -10.50 -4.85 2.47
N PRO A 64 -10.45 -4.54 1.16
CA PRO A 64 -9.37 -4.97 0.28
C PRO A 64 -8.00 -4.55 0.82
N LEU A 65 -7.00 -5.42 0.62
CA LEU A 65 -5.61 -5.10 0.92
C LEU A 65 -5.16 -3.93 0.02
N PHE A 66 -4.24 -3.11 0.54
CA PHE A 66 -3.63 -2.06 -0.26
C PHE A 66 -2.74 -2.69 -1.33
N GLN A 67 -3.18 -2.63 -2.59
CA GLN A 67 -2.35 -2.90 -3.75
C GLN A 67 -1.64 -1.60 -4.11
N GLY A 68 -0.33 -1.53 -3.90
CA GLY A 68 0.47 -0.36 -4.31
C GLY A 68 0.34 -0.09 -5.81
N ASP A 69 0.37 1.19 -6.20
CA ASP A 69 0.42 1.81 -7.55
C ASP A 69 0.07 0.96 -8.81
N GLU A 70 -0.92 0.08 -8.77
CA GLU A 70 -1.43 -0.62 -9.96
C GLU A 70 -2.12 0.34 -10.94
N ALA A 71 -2.55 1.52 -10.48
CA ALA A 71 -3.14 2.55 -11.32
C ALA A 71 -2.18 3.01 -12.45
N GLY A 72 -0.87 3.01 -12.20
CA GLY A 72 0.15 3.28 -13.22
C GLY A 72 0.17 2.21 -14.32
N ASN A 73 0.06 0.94 -13.92
CA ASN A 73 0.06 -0.21 -14.82
C ASN A 73 -1.18 -0.23 -15.74
N LEU A 74 -2.35 0.20 -15.27
CA LEU A 74 -3.56 0.23 -16.10
C LEU A 74 -3.48 1.29 -17.21
N VAL A 75 -2.98 2.49 -16.89
CA VAL A 75 -2.77 3.57 -17.87
C VAL A 75 -1.66 3.21 -18.85
N GLU A 76 -0.60 2.54 -18.39
CA GLU A 76 0.47 2.06 -19.27
C GLU A 76 0.01 0.93 -20.21
N ARG A 77 -0.82 0.00 -19.71
CA ARG A 77 -1.47 -1.03 -20.54
C ARG A 77 -2.40 -0.39 -21.58
N PHE A 78 -3.17 0.62 -21.21
CA PHE A 78 -4.04 1.34 -22.14
C PHE A 78 -3.24 2.10 -23.22
N LYS A 79 -2.15 2.77 -22.84
CA LYS A 79 -1.22 3.42 -23.79
C LYS A 79 -0.57 2.42 -24.76
N LYS A 80 -0.17 1.22 -24.29
CA LYS A 80 0.37 0.16 -25.14
C LYS A 80 -0.66 -0.34 -26.16
N MET A 81 -1.92 -0.52 -25.75
CA MET A 81 -3.02 -0.93 -26.64
C MET A 81 -3.26 0.10 -27.74
N ILE A 82 -3.32 1.39 -27.41
CA ILE A 82 -3.50 2.47 -28.41
C ILE A 82 -2.31 2.55 -29.38
N LYS A 83 -1.08 2.34 -28.90
CA LYS A 83 0.11 2.34 -29.75
C LYS A 83 0.17 1.15 -30.71
N LEU A 84 -0.40 0.00 -30.33
CA LEU A 84 -0.47 -1.20 -31.16
C LEU A 84 -1.60 -1.16 -32.20
N ALA A 85 -2.63 -0.35 -31.96
CA ALA A 85 -3.76 -0.13 -32.86
C ALA A 85 -3.48 0.96 -33.92
N ARG A 86 -2.25 1.49 -33.99
CA ARG A 86 -1.82 2.53 -34.95
C ARG A 86 -0.78 1.98 -35.92
#